data_AF-A0A2N2R9K2-F1
#
_entry.id   AF-A0A2N2R9K2-F1
#
_cell.length_a   1.000
_cell.length_b   1.000
_cell.length_c   1.000
_cell.angle_alpha   90.00
_cell.angle_beta   90.00
_cell.angle_gamma   90.00
#
_symmetry.space_group_name_H-M   'P 1'
#
loop_
_entity.id
_entity.type
_entity.pdbx_description
1 polymer ?
#
loop_
_entity_poly.entity_id
_entity_poly.type
_entity_poly.pdbx_seq_one_letter_code
_entity_poly.pdbx_strand_id
1 'polypeptide(L)'
;MSHVMLSDVEWINLNVLAVIHTGLQHDRASTCCKFALNAEQADYLKDLTIDELWSLVLHVGETTLFPPRDDLLALLSAPRPLAGPMALVHPPKPMERQR
;
A
#
# COMPACT_ATOMS: atom_id res chain seq x y z
N MET A 1 -15.27 3.99 -25.86
CA MET A 1 -14.58 3.99 -24.54
C MET A 1 -13.42 3.04 -24.70
N SER A 2 -12.20 3.57 -24.85
CA SER A 2 -10.99 2.76 -24.89
C SER A 2 -10.89 2.02 -23.56
N HIS A 3 -10.91 0.69 -23.60
CA HIS A 3 -10.63 -0.14 -22.44
C HIS A 3 -9.20 0.18 -22.03
N VAL A 4 -9.01 1.04 -21.03
CA VAL A 4 -7.71 1.27 -20.45
C VAL A 4 -7.39 -0.01 -19.70
N MET A 5 -6.56 -0.84 -20.31
CA MET A 5 -6.04 -2.03 -19.65
C MET A 5 -4.92 -1.56 -18.74
N LEU A 6 -5.14 -1.65 -17.44
CA LEU A 6 -4.08 -1.43 -16.46
C LEU A 6 -2.99 -2.48 -16.67
N SER A 7 -1.73 -2.06 -16.54
CA SER A 7 -0.63 -2.99 -16.34
C SER A 7 -0.82 -3.75 -15.02
N ASP A 8 -0.08 -4.84 -14.84
CA ASP A 8 -0.12 -5.61 -13.59
C ASP A 8 0.25 -4.73 -12.38
N VAL A 9 1.22 -3.83 -12.55
CA VAL A 9 1.70 -2.92 -11.48
C VAL A 9 0.63 -1.87 -11.15
N GLU A 10 0.01 -1.28 -12.17
CA GLU A 10 -1.09 -0.34 -11.99
C GLU A 10 -2.27 -1.01 -11.29
N TRP A 11 -2.62 -2.23 -11.70
CA TRP A 11 -3.69 -2.99 -11.07
C TRP A 11 -3.42 -3.27 -9.59
N ILE A 12 -2.19 -3.66 -9.24
CA ILE A 12 -1.79 -3.90 -7.85
C ILE A 12 -1.85 -2.59 -7.04
N ASN A 13 -1.32 -1.49 -7.57
CA ASN A 13 -1.36 -0.18 -6.92
C ASN A 13 -2.80 0.25 -6.62
N LEU A 14 -3.68 0.12 -7.61
CA LEU A 14 -5.09 0.47 -7.46
C LEU A 14 -5.78 -0.38 -6.40
N ASN A 15 -5.57 -1.70 -6.41
CA ASN A 15 -6.20 -2.59 -5.43
C ASN A 15 -5.81 -2.23 -4.01
N VAL A 16 -4.52 -1.99 -3.75
CA VAL A 16 -4.05 -1.63 -2.41
C VAL A 16 -4.61 -0.26 -2.00
N LEU A 17 -4.57 0.74 -2.88
CA LEU A 17 -5.12 2.06 -2.61
C LEU A 17 -6.64 2.03 -2.34
N ALA A 18 -7.40 1.21 -3.08
CA ALA A 18 -8.84 1.06 -2.88
C ALA A 18 -9.18 0.42 -1.51
N VAL A 19 -8.39 -0.57 -1.08
CA VAL A 19 -8.52 -1.17 0.26
C VAL A 19 -8.19 -0.15 1.35
N ILE A 20 -7.11 0.63 1.18
CA ILE A 20 -6.74 1.70 2.11
C ILE A 20 -7.85 2.75 2.19
N HIS A 21 -8.30 3.28 1.04
CA HIS A 21 -9.36 4.29 0.98
C HIS A 21 -10.61 3.81 1.72
N THR A 22 -11.08 2.59 1.43
CA THR A 22 -12.25 2.01 2.12
C THR A 22 -12.01 1.85 3.62
N GLY A 23 -10.82 1.40 4.02
CA GLY A 23 -10.42 1.28 5.42
C GLY A 23 -10.42 2.62 6.15
N LEU A 24 -9.93 3.69 5.51
CA LEU A 24 -9.89 5.05 6.06
C LEU A 24 -11.29 5.64 6.27
N GLN A 25 -12.28 5.24 5.46
CA GLN A 25 -13.68 5.64 5.66
C GLN A 25 -14.32 4.93 6.86
N HIS A 26 -13.87 3.71 7.20
CA HIS A 26 -14.47 2.89 8.26
C HIS A 26 -13.75 3.02 9.60
N ASP A 27 -12.44 2.79 9.63
CA ASP A 27 -11.59 2.86 10.82
C ASP A 27 -10.21 3.40 10.41
N ARG A 28 -10.08 4.72 10.52
CA ARG A 28 -8.85 5.43 10.19
C ARG A 28 -7.66 4.96 11.02
N ALA A 29 -7.81 4.83 12.33
CA ALA A 29 -6.68 4.55 13.22
C ALA A 29 -6.10 3.15 12.94
N SER A 30 -6.96 2.13 12.85
CA SER A 30 -6.54 0.77 12.51
C SER A 30 -5.92 0.70 11.11
N THR A 31 -6.48 1.42 10.15
CA THR A 31 -5.95 1.46 8.77
C THR A 31 -4.58 2.12 8.70
N CYS A 32 -4.39 3.26 9.37
CA CYS A 32 -3.07 3.90 9.47
C CYS A 32 -2.03 2.96 10.08
N CYS A 33 -2.36 2.23 11.15
CA CYS A 33 -1.45 1.28 11.77
C CYS A 33 -1.09 0.10 10.84
N LYS A 34 -2.08 -0.47 10.14
CA LYS A 34 -1.87 -1.63 9.24
C LYS A 34 -1.01 -1.29 8.02
N PHE A 35 -1.20 -0.10 7.46
CA PHE A 35 -0.54 0.34 6.23
C PHE A 35 0.60 1.34 6.49
N ALA A 36 0.98 1.55 7.75
CA ALA A 36 2.03 2.47 8.18
C ALA A 36 1.87 3.89 7.60
N LEU A 37 0.64 4.40 7.55
CA LEU A 37 0.33 5.73 7.02
C LEU A 37 0.47 6.79 8.11
N ASN A 38 1.07 7.92 7.76
CA ASN A 38 1.04 9.12 8.58
C ASN A 38 -0.31 9.87 8.41
N ALA A 39 -0.52 10.91 9.21
CA ALA A 39 -1.79 11.67 9.19
C ALA A 39 -2.04 12.34 7.83
N GLU A 40 -1.01 12.96 7.24
CA GLU A 40 -1.10 13.65 5.96
C GLU A 40 -1.49 12.70 4.81
N GLN A 41 -0.85 11.53 4.76
CA GLN A 41 -1.19 10.47 3.79
C GLN A 41 -2.63 9.99 3.98
N ALA A 42 -3.06 9.81 5.22
CA ALA A 42 -4.40 9.35 5.54
C ALA A 42 -5.48 10.39 5.22
N ASP A 43 -5.20 11.68 5.41
CA ASP A 43 -6.10 12.77 5.01
C ASP A 43 -6.20 12.83 3.49
N TYR A 44 -5.06 12.91 2.80
CA TYR A 44 -5.02 12.95 1.34
C TYR A 44 -5.76 11.77 0.71
N LEU A 45 -5.46 10.55 1.13
CA LEU A 45 -6.07 9.35 0.57
C LEU A 45 -7.56 9.22 0.91
N LYS A 46 -8.05 9.81 2.00
CA LYS A 46 -9.46 9.74 2.38
C LYS A 46 -10.34 10.70 1.55
N ASP A 47 -9.76 11.82 1.12
CA ASP A 47 -10.49 12.87 0.41
C ASP A 47 -10.61 12.59 -1.10
N LEU A 48 -9.84 11.62 -1.63
CA LEU A 48 -9.90 11.22 -3.04
C LEU A 48 -11.18 10.46 -3.36
N THR A 49 -11.75 10.76 -4.51
CA THR A 49 -12.76 9.91 -5.16
C THR A 49 -12.12 8.67 -5.79
N ILE A 50 -12.95 7.67 -6.10
CA ILE A 50 -12.50 6.46 -6.81
C ILE A 50 -11.92 6.81 -8.19
N ASP A 51 -12.52 7.74 -8.93
CA ASP A 51 -12.02 8.16 -10.24
C ASP A 51 -10.66 8.87 -10.15
N GLU A 52 -10.43 9.64 -9.08
CA GLU A 52 -9.13 10.27 -8.84
C GLU A 52 -8.06 9.24 -8.48
N LEU A 53 -8.39 8.19 -7.71
CA LEU A 53 -7.48 7.07 -7.45
C LEU A 53 -7.07 6.36 -8.74
N TRP A 54 -8.04 6.08 -9.62
CA TRP A 54 -7.79 5.50 -10.94
C TRP A 54 -6.87 6.38 -11.79
N SER A 55 -7.17 7.68 -11.86
CA SER A 55 -6.33 8.64 -12.57
C SER A 55 -4.91 8.67 -12.01
N LEU A 56 -4.75 8.69 -10.67
CA LEU A 56 -3.45 8.72 -10.02
C LEU A 56 -2.60 7.50 -10.39
N VAL A 57 -3.18 6.30 -10.33
CA VAL A 57 -2.47 5.06 -10.65
C VAL A 57 -2.01 5.04 -12.11
N LEU A 58 -2.86 5.46 -13.03
CA LEU A 58 -2.51 5.57 -14.46
C LEU A 58 -1.35 6.54 -14.70
N HIS A 59 -1.31 7.65 -13.97
CA HIS A 59 -0.22 8.63 -14.10
C HIS A 59 1.08 8.17 -13.44
N VAL A 60 1.01 7.34 -12.40
CA VAL A 60 2.18 6.69 -11.79
C VAL A 60 2.79 5.65 -12.75
N GLY A 61 1.95 4.95 -13.51
CA GLY A 61 2.39 3.96 -14.50
C GLY A 61 2.98 2.70 -13.86
N GLU A 62 3.97 2.10 -14.52
CA GLU A 62 4.64 0.86 -14.09
C GLU A 62 5.63 1.03 -12.92
N THR A 63 5.28 1.88 -11.94
CA THR A 63 6.05 2.05 -10.71
C THR A 63 5.25 1.55 -9.52
N THR A 64 5.80 0.61 -8.76
CA THR A 64 5.12 0.14 -7.55
C THR A 64 5.11 1.24 -6.48
N LEU A 65 3.92 1.53 -5.94
CA LEU A 65 3.75 2.40 -4.78
C LEU A 65 3.98 1.65 -3.47
N PHE A 66 3.90 0.32 -3.50
CA PHE A 66 4.00 -0.56 -2.34
C PHE A 66 5.16 -1.55 -2.57
N PRO A 67 6.41 -1.09 -2.44
CA PRO A 67 7.55 -1.97 -2.58
C PRO A 67 7.53 -3.07 -1.50
N PRO A 68 8.13 -4.24 -1.79
CA PRO A 68 8.36 -5.26 -0.78
C PRO A 68 9.04 -4.72 0.47
N ARG A 69 8.71 -5.30 1.63
CA ARG A 69 9.40 -5.04 2.88
C ARG A 69 10.86 -5.50 2.82
N ASP A 70 11.75 -4.79 3.50
CA ASP A 70 13.17 -5.15 3.60
C ASP A 70 13.39 -6.56 4.18
N ASP A 71 12.49 -7.01 5.06
CA ASP A 71 12.53 -8.32 5.72
C ASP A 71 11.63 -9.37 5.05
N LEU A 72 11.16 -9.13 3.81
CA LEU A 72 10.19 -9.99 3.13
C LEU A 72 10.61 -11.46 3.14
N LEU A 73 11.85 -11.76 2.73
CA LEU A 73 12.33 -13.14 2.65
C LEU A 73 12.38 -13.80 4.04
N ALA A 74 12.77 -13.05 5.07
CA ALA A 74 12.81 -13.54 6.44
C ALA A 74 11.40 -13.91 6.94
N LEU A 75 10.38 -13.09 6.62
CA LEU A 75 9.00 -13.39 6.98
C LEU A 75 8.44 -14.60 6.21
N LEU A 76 8.74 -14.70 4.92
CA LEU A 76 8.24 -15.81 4.08
C LEU A 76 8.90 -17.15 4.41
N SER A 77 10.13 -17.14 4.95
CA SER A 77 10.86 -18.34 5.37
C SER A 77 10.74 -18.67 6.86
N ALA A 78 10.18 -17.77 7.67
CA ALA A 78 9.99 -18.00 9.10
C ALA A 78 9.03 -19.15 9.40
N PRO A 79 9.20 -19.86 10.54
CA PRO A 79 8.17 -20.75 11.05
C PRO A 79 6.83 -20.02 11.17
N ARG A 80 5.75 -20.65 10.66
CA ARG A 80 4.41 -20.03 10.56
C ARG A 80 3.91 -19.35 11.85
N PRO A 81 4.13 -19.91 13.07
CA PRO A 81 3.72 -19.26 14.31
C PRO A 81 4.48 -17.96 14.64
N LEU A 82 5.66 -17.74 14.05
CA LEU A 82 6.54 -16.61 14.34
C LEU A 82 6.43 -15.47 13.31
N ALA A 83 5.94 -15.74 12.11
CA ALA A 83 5.88 -14.74 11.04
C ALA A 83 5.10 -13.47 11.47
N GLY A 84 3.95 -13.64 12.14
CA GLY A 84 3.16 -12.51 12.66
C GLY A 84 3.89 -11.68 13.71
N PRO A 85 4.38 -12.29 14.81
CA PRO A 85 5.21 -11.60 15.80
C PRO A 85 6.43 -10.90 15.19
N MET A 86 7.13 -11.55 14.24
CA MET A 86 8.27 -10.95 13.53
C MET A 86 7.87 -9.71 12.73
N ALA A 87 6.74 -9.79 12.02
CA ALA A 87 6.24 -8.65 11.23
C ALA A 87 5.81 -7.45 12.09
N LEU A 88 5.42 -7.69 13.36
CA LEU A 88 5.04 -6.64 14.32
C LEU A 88 6.25 -5.92 14.91
N VAL A 89 7.33 -6.64 15.25
CA VAL A 89 8.53 -6.04 15.86
C VAL A 89 9.39 -5.28 14.86
N HIS A 90 9.30 -5.62 13.58
CA HIS A 90 9.96 -4.92 12.48
C HIS A 90 8.89 -4.31 11.57
N PRO A 91 8.36 -3.11 11.83
CA PRO A 91 7.40 -2.50 10.91
C PRO A 91 8.05 -2.21 9.54
N PRO A 92 7.26 -2.20 8.46
CA PRO A 92 7.76 -1.84 7.13
C PRO A 92 8.37 -0.43 7.18
N LYS A 93 9.57 -0.27 6.66
CA LYS A 93 10.25 1.03 6.60
C LYS A 93 10.05 1.66 5.23
N PRO A 94 9.98 3.01 5.14
CA PRO A 94 10.09 3.68 3.86
C PRO A 94 11.41 3.32 3.20
N MET A 95 11.38 3.02 1.90
CA MET A 95 12.57 2.71 1.11
C MET A 95 13.55 3.89 1.19
N GLU A 96 14.70 3.70 1.86
CA GLU A 96 15.81 4.65 1.77
C GLU A 96 16.32 4.64 0.33
N ARG A 97 16.37 5.81 -0.32
CA ARG A 97 17.01 5.92 -1.64
C ARG A 97 18.44 5.43 -1.52
N GLN A 98 18.74 4.25 -2.08
CA GLN A 98 20.11 3.87 -2.37
C GLN A 98 20.65 4.90 -3.37
N ARG A 99 21.59 5.74 -2.89
CA ARG A 99 22.28 6.75 -3.70
C ARG A 99 23.27 6.10 -4.65
#